data_AF-A0A168DVI1-F1
#
_entry.id   AF-A0A168DVI1-F1
#
_cell.length_a   1.000
_cell.length_b   1.000
_cell.length_c   1.000
_cell.angle_alpha   90.00
_cell.angle_beta   90.00
_cell.angle_gamma   90.00
#
_symmetry.space_group_name_H-M   'P 1'
#
loop_
_entity.id
_entity.type
_entity.pdbx_description
1 polymer ?
#
loop_
_entity_poly.entity_id
_entity_poly.type
_entity_poly.pdbx_seq_one_letter_code
_entity_poly.pdbx_strand_id
1 'polypeptide(L)'
;MPSAAIAAEGPIYTYTPPIHTIARPPEPKPLLTWEYNKKPATFRYNVTTASDTNWIGVFYSFGGAPVNGTKSMDPLTWDYAKGKEGEVRLNASKLGQGSYKAILMADDTYEAIAPPVSFNTAEKTNVRYYTYKMNLRPAREGEYWSFDASKMTNIEGDDENLYYLVYSSGDGWVHSTHNGILYGTPTKKSRRKTSLAVKVMGRNKLSYFMEAVVEVRGPDVPMVKELKVMSMNLWYGGTQIKDYHAKQVKVINQLNADIVGLQETDGIHALRLAHALGWWAYESWDASIISRYPIVEALDSTNKTAAVRIALDGDKQQVIVWGAHLGFQQYGPYGFCFEGKDNKTVMQQEDDSGRTAEAQELSDAIKPYINGSDTVPVLLTGDFNSPSHLDYTEATKDLHCGAGEMQWPSSWYPVQAGMKDSFREAHPDPVADPGYTWSPIFLNNPDYDDKPEPKDRIDFVYYAGAMRVKESVAYMIDDPPPKPEPKQKDNFWPSDHYAVVTTFEMLDKALGKS
;
A
#
# COMPACT_ATOMS: atom_id res chain seq x y z
N MET A 1 6.98 28.86 -2.16
CA MET A 1 6.03 28.93 -1.03
C MET A 1 4.64 28.75 -1.62
N PRO A 2 4.09 27.53 -1.64
CA PRO A 2 2.71 27.32 -2.02
C PRO A 2 1.79 27.73 -0.86
N SER A 3 0.61 28.21 -1.24
CA SER A 3 -0.43 28.73 -0.37
C SER A 3 -1.01 27.64 0.55
N ALA A 4 -1.59 28.09 1.66
CA ALA A 4 -1.98 27.28 2.81
C ALA A 4 -2.83 26.05 2.43
N ALA A 5 -2.31 24.88 2.79
CA ALA A 5 -3.06 23.63 2.87
C ALA A 5 -4.29 23.84 3.76
N ILE A 6 -5.48 23.56 3.25
CA ILE A 6 -6.61 23.22 4.11
C ILE A 6 -6.34 21.76 4.48
N ALA A 7 -5.85 21.56 5.71
CA ALA A 7 -5.38 20.28 6.17
C ALA A 7 -6.52 19.25 6.15
N ALA A 8 -6.23 18.05 5.66
CA ALA A 8 -7.05 16.88 5.99
C ALA A 8 -7.25 16.83 7.50
N GLU A 9 -8.49 16.67 7.97
CA GLU A 9 -8.78 16.45 9.38
C GLU A 9 -8.33 15.03 9.77
N GLY A 10 -7.03 14.85 9.97
CA GLY A 10 -6.37 13.59 10.29
C GLY A 10 -4.87 13.63 10.03
N PRO A 11 -4.06 12.78 10.67
CA PRO A 11 -2.64 12.70 10.38
C PRO A 11 -2.41 12.14 8.96
N ILE A 12 -1.50 12.79 8.21
CA ILE A 12 -1.01 12.30 6.92
C ILE A 12 0.38 11.68 7.13
N TYR A 13 0.59 10.47 6.62
CA TYR A 13 1.86 9.76 6.69
C TYR A 13 2.43 9.47 5.31
N THR A 14 3.76 9.53 5.19
CA THR A 14 4.46 9.22 3.94
C THR A 14 5.62 8.26 4.19
N TYR A 15 5.89 7.40 3.22
CA TYR A 15 7.08 6.56 3.19
C TYR A 15 7.79 6.69 1.84
N THR A 16 9.09 6.96 1.91
CA THR A 16 9.97 6.98 0.75
C THR A 16 11.00 5.86 0.94
N PRO A 17 11.10 4.90 0.00
CA PRO A 17 12.12 3.87 0.07
C PRO A 17 13.49 4.52 -0.04
N PRO A 18 14.45 4.13 0.82
CA PRO A 18 15.79 4.72 0.81
C PRO A 18 16.53 4.42 -0.49
N ILE A 19 17.17 5.43 -1.08
CA ILE A 19 18.17 5.22 -2.14
C ILE A 19 19.48 4.86 -1.46
N HIS A 20 19.82 3.58 -1.50
CA HIS A 20 21.08 3.11 -0.96
C HIS A 20 22.24 3.41 -1.92
N THR A 21 23.15 4.29 -1.52
CA THR A 21 24.48 4.43 -2.14
C THR A 21 25.52 3.84 -1.18
N ILE A 22 26.59 3.26 -1.70
CA ILE A 22 27.63 2.65 -0.85
C ILE A 22 28.40 3.77 -0.14
N ALA A 23 28.13 3.97 1.16
CA ALA A 23 28.89 4.89 1.99
C ALA A 23 30.16 4.20 2.57
N ARG A 24 31.27 4.95 2.59
CA ARG A 24 32.46 4.58 3.39
C ARG A 24 32.16 4.71 4.89
N PRO A 25 32.72 3.85 5.76
CA PRO A 25 32.42 3.87 7.18
C PRO A 25 32.95 5.17 7.83
N PRO A 26 32.18 5.82 8.73
CA PRO A 26 32.69 6.94 9.52
C PRO A 26 33.29 6.50 10.85
N GLU A 27 34.12 7.39 11.40
CA GLU A 27 34.76 7.38 12.73
C GLU A 27 33.80 7.15 13.92
N PRO A 28 34.32 6.86 15.14
CA PRO A 28 33.52 6.45 16.29
C PRO A 28 32.54 7.57 16.71
N LYS A 29 31.26 7.22 16.77
CA LYS A 29 30.14 8.10 17.11
C LYS A 29 29.37 7.54 18.32
N PRO A 30 28.50 8.36 18.96
CA PRO A 30 27.52 7.86 19.93
C PRO A 30 26.85 6.57 19.45
N LEU A 31 26.72 5.62 20.37
CA LEU A 31 26.32 4.26 20.07
C LEU A 31 25.01 3.94 20.77
N LEU A 32 24.08 3.34 20.04
CA LEU A 32 22.93 2.61 20.56
C LEU A 32 23.04 1.18 20.03
N THR A 33 22.89 0.18 20.89
CA THR A 33 22.88 -1.24 20.52
C THR A 33 21.75 -1.95 21.24
N TRP A 34 21.34 -3.10 20.72
CA TRP A 34 20.23 -3.88 21.24
C TRP A 34 20.65 -5.33 21.48
N GLU A 35 20.33 -5.87 22.66
CA GLU A 35 20.56 -7.26 23.03
C GLU A 35 19.26 -8.08 22.93
N TYR A 36 19.04 -8.71 21.77
CA TYR A 36 17.82 -9.47 21.50
C TYR A 36 17.56 -10.64 22.45
N ASN A 37 18.61 -11.34 22.89
CA ASN A 37 18.47 -12.59 23.66
C ASN A 37 17.98 -12.34 25.10
N LYS A 38 17.87 -11.08 25.52
CA LYS A 38 17.30 -10.70 26.81
C LYS A 38 15.87 -10.23 26.60
N LYS A 39 14.93 -10.91 27.27
CA LYS A 39 13.60 -10.34 27.55
C LYS A 39 13.70 -9.66 28.91
N PRO A 40 13.35 -8.37 29.07
CA PRO A 40 12.83 -7.37 28.09
C PRO A 40 13.87 -6.87 27.07
N ALA A 41 13.41 -6.24 25.97
CA ALA A 41 14.28 -5.66 24.95
C ALA A 41 15.26 -4.66 25.58
N THR A 42 16.53 -5.01 25.54
CA THR A 42 17.59 -4.33 26.29
C THR A 42 18.42 -3.50 25.34
N PHE A 43 18.54 -2.20 25.61
CA PHE A 43 19.31 -1.25 24.80
C PHE A 43 20.49 -0.72 25.60
N ARG A 44 21.70 -0.79 25.04
CA ARG A 44 22.89 -0.15 25.62
C ARG A 44 23.21 1.11 24.84
N TYR A 45 23.60 2.16 25.54
CA TYR A 45 23.97 3.44 24.93
C TYR A 45 25.25 4.04 25.52
N ASN A 46 25.92 4.85 24.71
CA ASN A 46 26.97 5.78 25.14
C ASN A 46 26.86 7.06 24.30
N VAL A 47 26.83 8.21 24.96
CA VAL A 47 26.66 9.54 24.36
C VAL A 47 27.77 10.49 24.76
N THR A 48 28.03 11.49 23.92
CA THR A 48 29.04 12.52 24.20
C THR A 48 28.57 13.51 25.28
N THR A 49 27.28 13.84 25.28
CA THR A 49 26.65 14.78 26.22
C THR A 49 25.65 14.03 27.10
N ALA A 50 25.93 13.97 28.39
CA ALA A 50 25.05 13.32 29.37
C ALA A 50 23.85 14.20 29.71
N SER A 51 22.69 13.58 29.88
CA SER A 51 21.49 14.21 30.42
C SER A 51 20.60 13.17 31.11
N ASP A 52 19.87 13.59 32.14
CA ASP A 52 18.92 12.74 32.85
C ASP A 52 17.55 12.66 32.14
N THR A 53 17.35 13.48 31.11
CA THR A 53 16.14 13.52 30.28
C THR A 53 16.38 13.05 28.85
N ASN A 54 17.57 12.52 28.55
CA ASN A 54 17.77 11.67 27.38
C ASN A 54 16.85 10.44 27.49
N TRP A 55 16.28 9.98 26.38
CA TRP A 55 15.31 8.88 26.41
C TRP A 55 15.37 8.03 25.15
N ILE A 56 14.95 6.78 25.26
CA ILE A 56 14.87 5.84 24.13
C ILE A 56 13.39 5.58 23.83
N GLY A 57 12.98 5.89 22.61
CA GLY A 57 11.65 5.58 22.09
C GLY A 57 11.70 4.45 21.06
N VAL A 58 10.69 3.58 21.08
CA VAL A 58 10.47 2.53 20.07
C VAL A 58 9.34 2.94 19.15
N PHE A 59 9.60 2.88 17.85
CA PHE A 59 8.66 3.16 16.77
C PHE A 59 8.60 1.98 15.80
N TYR A 60 7.61 1.96 14.91
CA TYR A 60 7.63 1.02 13.80
C TYR A 60 8.79 1.36 12.85
N SER A 61 9.44 0.34 12.27
CA SER A 61 10.54 0.59 11.31
C SER A 61 10.10 1.34 10.06
N PHE A 62 8.80 1.32 9.78
CA PHE A 62 8.18 1.77 8.54
C PHE A 62 7.35 3.04 8.69
N GLY A 63 7.20 3.61 9.89
CA GLY A 63 6.37 4.80 10.11
C GLY A 63 6.32 5.29 11.55
N GLY A 64 5.87 6.53 11.74
CA GLY A 64 5.63 7.15 13.05
C GLY A 64 6.86 7.66 13.81
N ALA A 65 8.08 7.32 13.35
CA ALA A 65 9.31 7.84 13.91
C ALA A 65 9.45 9.36 13.68
N PRO A 66 10.15 10.08 14.56
CA PRO A 66 10.38 11.51 14.40
C PRO A 66 11.20 11.83 13.15
N VAL A 67 10.91 12.99 12.56
CA VAL A 67 11.61 13.49 11.37
C VAL A 67 12.23 14.84 11.73
N ASN A 68 13.56 14.95 11.65
CA ASN A 68 14.31 16.17 11.95
C ASN A 68 13.88 16.82 13.29
N GLY A 69 13.86 16.03 14.37
CA GLY A 69 13.48 16.53 15.70
C GLY A 69 11.98 16.77 15.92
N THR A 70 11.14 16.58 14.91
CA THR A 70 9.69 16.79 14.99
C THR A 70 8.97 15.48 15.24
N LYS A 71 8.13 15.44 16.29
CA LYS A 71 7.27 14.29 16.61
C LYS A 71 6.33 13.98 15.44
N SER A 72 6.25 12.71 15.07
CA SER A 72 5.24 12.21 14.13
C SER A 72 4.13 11.45 14.88
N MET A 73 4.44 10.32 15.51
CA MET A 73 3.53 9.58 16.38
C MET A 73 4.10 9.46 17.80
N ASP A 74 3.26 9.02 18.75
CA ASP A 74 3.74 8.59 20.05
C ASP A 74 4.60 7.32 19.92
N PRO A 75 5.68 7.18 20.72
CA PRO A 75 6.44 5.95 20.79
C PRO A 75 5.55 4.82 21.33
N LEU A 76 5.71 3.61 20.76
CA LEU A 76 5.01 2.41 21.20
C LEU A 76 5.37 2.02 22.63
N THR A 77 6.62 2.30 23.01
CA THR A 77 7.13 2.20 24.37
C THR A 77 8.40 3.04 24.45
N TRP A 78 8.70 3.55 25.64
CA TRP A 78 9.87 4.39 25.89
C TRP A 78 10.28 4.35 27.36
N ASP A 79 11.51 4.77 27.64
CA ASP A 79 12.05 5.00 28.99
C ASP A 79 13.28 5.92 28.93
N TYR A 80 13.66 6.49 30.07
CA TYR A 80 14.80 7.41 30.18
C TYR A 80 16.15 6.68 30.08
N ALA A 81 17.08 7.28 29.34
CA ALA A 81 18.46 6.88 29.12
C ALA A 81 19.42 7.85 29.82
N LYS A 82 19.41 7.83 31.16
CA LYS A 82 20.09 8.81 32.01
C LYS A 82 21.61 8.78 31.93
N GLY A 83 22.25 9.92 32.08
CA GLY A 83 23.69 10.02 32.16
C GLY A 83 24.40 9.78 30.82
N LYS A 84 25.68 9.40 30.89
CA LYS A 84 26.57 9.33 29.72
C LYS A 84 26.55 7.97 29.01
N GLU A 85 26.32 6.91 29.76
CA GLU A 85 26.25 5.54 29.26
C GLU A 85 25.37 4.70 30.20
N GLY A 86 24.76 3.65 29.68
CA GLY A 86 23.85 2.83 30.48
C GLY A 86 23.13 1.74 29.71
N GLU A 87 22.14 1.15 30.39
CA GLU A 87 21.25 0.12 29.86
C GLU A 87 19.80 0.52 30.13
N VAL A 88 18.96 0.53 29.08
CA VAL A 88 17.51 0.73 29.17
C VAL A 88 16.79 -0.56 28.80
N ARG A 89 15.76 -0.91 29.58
CA ARG A 89 14.97 -2.12 29.39
C ARG A 89 13.53 -1.77 29.07
N LEU A 90 13.15 -1.93 27.81
CA LEU A 90 11.80 -1.63 27.35
C LEU A 90 10.96 -2.91 27.31
N ASN A 91 9.73 -2.84 27.82
CA ASN A 91 8.83 -3.96 27.83
C ASN A 91 8.29 -4.27 26.42
N ALA A 92 9.07 -5.00 25.65
CA ALA A 92 8.70 -5.45 24.31
C ALA A 92 7.59 -6.50 24.27
N SER A 93 7.09 -7.01 25.41
CA SER A 93 5.97 -7.96 25.40
C SER A 93 4.66 -7.32 24.93
N LYS A 94 4.58 -5.99 24.94
CA LYS A 94 3.44 -5.23 24.41
C LYS A 94 3.53 -4.99 22.89
N LEU A 95 4.69 -5.26 22.29
CA LEU A 95 4.88 -5.12 20.85
C LEU A 95 4.35 -6.38 20.17
N GLY A 96 3.54 -6.20 19.12
CA GLY A 96 3.18 -7.29 18.21
C GLY A 96 4.41 -7.89 17.52
N GLN A 97 4.23 -8.93 16.72
CA GLN A 97 5.30 -9.43 15.86
C GLN A 97 5.53 -8.44 14.71
N GLY A 98 6.77 -7.99 14.51
CA GLY A 98 7.11 -7.07 13.41
C GLY A 98 8.47 -6.41 13.53
N SER A 99 8.76 -5.53 12.57
CA SER A 99 9.98 -4.72 12.51
C SER A 99 9.79 -3.37 13.22
N TYR A 100 10.73 -3.05 14.10
CA TYR A 100 10.75 -1.85 14.93
C TYR A 100 12.10 -1.13 14.86
N LYS A 101 12.08 0.14 15.22
CA LYS A 101 13.27 0.97 15.35
C LYS A 101 13.30 1.64 16.72
N ALA A 102 14.43 1.55 17.41
CA ALA A 102 14.71 2.30 18.62
C ALA A 102 15.57 3.51 18.30
N ILE A 103 15.23 4.65 18.90
CA ILE A 103 15.92 5.93 18.70
C ILE A 103 16.28 6.48 20.07
N LEU A 104 17.55 6.82 20.27
CA LEU A 104 18.03 7.56 21.44
C LEU A 104 17.92 9.05 21.14
N MET A 105 17.16 9.77 21.97
CA MET A 105 16.82 11.18 21.77
C MET A 105 17.27 12.04 22.95
N ALA A 106 17.58 13.31 22.66
CA ALA A 106 18.09 14.27 23.64
C ALA A 106 16.98 14.95 24.44
N ASP A 107 17.20 15.12 25.74
CA ASP A 107 16.57 16.17 26.58
C ASP A 107 15.04 16.35 26.44
N ASP A 108 14.25 15.28 26.54
CA ASP A 108 12.79 15.29 26.29
C ASP A 108 12.37 15.84 24.91
N THR A 109 13.32 16.04 24.00
CA THR A 109 13.10 16.38 22.59
C THR A 109 13.04 15.11 21.74
N TYR A 110 12.69 15.27 20.47
CA TYR A 110 12.73 14.17 19.49
C TYR A 110 14.00 14.20 18.62
N GLU A 111 15.03 14.96 19.03
CA GLU A 111 16.31 15.04 18.32
C GLU A 111 17.15 13.79 18.57
N ALA A 112 17.44 13.04 17.51
CA ALA A 112 18.22 11.81 17.59
C ALA A 112 19.70 12.11 17.84
N ILE A 113 20.27 11.53 18.91
CA ILE A 113 21.67 11.74 19.31
C ILE A 113 22.59 10.55 19.02
N ALA A 114 22.04 9.46 18.48
CA ALA A 114 22.79 8.31 17.97
C ALA A 114 22.09 7.73 16.73
N PRO A 115 22.81 7.00 15.85
CA PRO A 115 22.17 6.23 14.79
C PRO A 115 21.13 5.26 15.37
N PRO A 116 19.93 5.19 14.78
CA PRO A 116 18.87 4.35 15.31
C PRO A 116 19.15 2.86 15.09
N VAL A 117 18.63 2.02 15.98
CA VAL A 117 18.79 0.56 15.90
C VAL A 117 17.49 -0.07 15.41
N SER A 118 17.58 -0.84 14.33
CA SER A 118 16.43 -1.64 13.85
C SER A 118 16.44 -3.00 14.52
N PHE A 119 15.25 -3.53 14.81
CA PHE A 119 15.07 -4.82 15.46
C PHE A 119 13.73 -5.45 15.10
N ASN A 120 13.57 -6.76 15.37
CA ASN A 120 12.35 -7.49 15.06
C ASN A 120 11.93 -8.40 16.22
N THR A 121 10.63 -8.44 16.51
CA THR A 121 10.04 -9.21 17.63
C THR A 121 9.46 -10.56 17.22
N ALA A 122 9.39 -10.87 15.93
CA ALA A 122 8.92 -12.16 15.44
C ALA A 122 9.82 -13.31 15.92
N GLU A 123 9.24 -14.50 16.01
CA GLU A 123 9.97 -15.69 16.42
C GLU A 123 11.07 -16.02 15.40
N LYS A 124 12.33 -16.06 15.85
CA LYS A 124 13.51 -16.34 15.04
C LYS A 124 13.69 -17.82 14.72
N THR A 125 12.62 -18.46 14.25
CA THR A 125 12.70 -19.87 13.84
C THR A 125 13.37 -19.97 12.48
N ASN A 126 12.83 -19.27 11.46
CA ASN A 126 13.33 -19.29 10.07
C ASN A 126 13.08 -17.97 9.34
N VAL A 127 14.14 -17.41 8.74
CA VAL A 127 14.00 -16.36 7.73
C VAL A 127 13.35 -16.93 6.47
N ARG A 128 12.44 -16.19 5.85
CA ARG A 128 11.87 -16.53 4.53
C ARG A 128 11.45 -15.26 3.82
N TYR A 129 11.44 -15.30 2.50
CA TYR A 129 10.79 -14.27 1.70
C TYR A 129 9.27 -14.43 1.75
N TYR A 130 8.53 -13.32 1.66
CA TYR A 130 7.07 -13.33 1.52
C TYR A 130 6.60 -13.91 0.17
N THR A 131 7.49 -13.92 -0.83
CA THR A 131 7.25 -14.46 -2.17
C THR A 131 8.48 -15.19 -2.70
N TYR A 132 8.27 -16.10 -3.65
CA TYR A 132 9.36 -16.79 -4.35
C TYR A 132 9.81 -16.06 -5.61
N LYS A 133 9.00 -15.14 -6.14
CA LYS A 133 9.29 -14.38 -7.35
C LYS A 133 8.70 -12.99 -7.28
N MET A 134 9.44 -11.98 -7.70
CA MET A 134 8.95 -10.61 -7.84
C MET A 134 9.48 -9.93 -9.10
N ASN A 135 8.66 -9.09 -9.73
CA ASN A 135 9.15 -8.15 -10.72
C ASN A 135 9.44 -6.82 -10.02
N LEU A 136 10.63 -6.29 -10.25
CA LEU A 136 11.08 -5.03 -9.70
C LEU A 136 10.84 -3.89 -10.69
N ARG A 137 10.92 -2.66 -10.18
CA ARG A 137 10.93 -1.46 -11.02
C ARG A 137 11.98 -1.62 -12.13
N PRO A 138 11.63 -1.34 -13.41
CA PRO A 138 12.61 -1.37 -14.49
C PRO A 138 13.84 -0.50 -14.18
N ALA A 139 14.98 -0.86 -14.75
CA ALA A 139 16.20 -0.07 -14.71
C ALA A 139 16.44 0.58 -16.07
N ARG A 140 17.00 1.79 -16.10
CA ARG A 140 17.41 2.45 -17.34
C ARG A 140 18.92 2.36 -17.52
N GLU A 141 19.35 2.04 -18.74
CA GLU A 141 20.75 2.12 -19.14
C GLU A 141 21.39 3.45 -18.71
N GLY A 142 22.52 3.36 -18.02
CA GLY A 142 23.29 4.52 -17.55
C GLY A 142 22.80 5.13 -16.23
N GLU A 143 21.62 4.74 -15.73
CA GLU A 143 21.11 5.22 -14.44
C GLU A 143 21.43 4.25 -13.30
N TYR A 144 21.69 4.81 -12.11
CA TYR A 144 21.87 4.00 -10.91
C TYR A 144 20.53 3.39 -10.48
N TRP A 145 20.56 2.09 -10.19
CA TRP A 145 19.41 1.33 -9.72
C TRP A 145 19.76 0.61 -8.43
N SER A 146 18.81 0.56 -7.49
CA SER A 146 18.93 -0.22 -6.27
C SER A 146 17.58 -0.73 -5.76
N PHE A 147 17.63 -1.78 -4.95
CA PHE A 147 16.48 -2.40 -4.29
C PHE A 147 16.92 -3.10 -2.99
N ASP A 148 16.20 -2.91 -1.90
CA ASP A 148 16.49 -3.58 -0.63
C ASP A 148 15.66 -4.86 -0.48
N ALA A 149 16.28 -6.01 -0.80
CA ALA A 149 15.63 -7.30 -0.71
C ALA A 149 15.42 -7.77 0.74
N SER A 150 16.07 -7.15 1.73
CA SER A 150 15.90 -7.54 3.15
C SER A 150 14.49 -7.27 3.66
N LYS A 151 13.82 -6.26 3.11
CA LYS A 151 12.46 -5.84 3.45
C LYS A 151 11.39 -6.87 3.10
N MET A 152 11.69 -7.74 2.13
CA MET A 152 10.80 -8.81 1.70
C MET A 152 10.85 -10.05 2.61
N THR A 153 11.44 -9.95 3.81
CA THR A 153 11.60 -11.07 4.74
C THR A 153 10.77 -10.92 6.00
N ASN A 154 10.34 -12.04 6.58
CA ASN A 154 9.54 -12.10 7.82
C ASN A 154 10.29 -11.69 9.10
N ILE A 155 11.62 -11.66 9.07
CA ILE A 155 12.48 -11.27 10.21
C ILE A 155 13.52 -10.23 9.76
N GLU A 156 13.07 -9.25 9.01
CA GLU A 156 13.86 -8.10 8.59
C GLU A 156 14.56 -7.43 9.77
N GLY A 157 15.79 -6.95 9.56
CA GLY A 157 16.58 -6.26 10.58
C GLY A 157 17.33 -7.20 11.55
N ASP A 158 17.22 -8.52 11.40
CA ASP A 158 18.12 -9.46 12.08
C ASP A 158 19.53 -9.38 11.46
N ASP A 159 20.51 -9.02 12.28
CA ASP A 159 21.92 -8.84 11.92
C ASP A 159 22.64 -10.14 11.55
N GLU A 160 22.06 -11.29 11.93
CA GLU A 160 22.55 -12.61 11.53
C GLU A 160 22.00 -13.06 10.16
N ASN A 161 21.05 -12.32 9.56
CA ASN A 161 20.61 -12.61 8.20
C ASN A 161 21.69 -12.16 7.20
N LEU A 162 22.20 -13.11 6.43
CA LEU A 162 23.18 -12.85 5.38
C LEU A 162 22.54 -13.05 4.00
N TYR A 163 22.65 -12.02 3.17
CA TYR A 163 22.07 -11.98 1.84
C TYR A 163 23.15 -12.13 0.78
N TYR A 164 22.81 -12.85 -0.29
CA TYR A 164 23.72 -13.12 -1.40
C TYR A 164 22.98 -13.12 -2.72
N LEU A 165 23.51 -12.42 -3.72
CA LEU A 165 23.17 -12.67 -5.11
C LEU A 165 23.93 -13.91 -5.58
N VAL A 166 23.24 -15.03 -5.74
CA VAL A 166 23.86 -16.31 -6.13
C VAL A 166 23.78 -16.57 -7.63
N TYR A 167 22.90 -15.86 -8.33
CA TYR A 167 22.78 -15.89 -9.78
C TYR A 167 22.28 -14.55 -10.31
N SER A 168 22.81 -14.13 -11.46
CA SER A 168 22.33 -12.97 -12.21
C SER A 168 22.40 -13.31 -13.69
N SER A 169 21.25 -13.38 -14.35
CA SER A 169 21.22 -13.60 -15.80
C SER A 169 21.74 -12.35 -16.53
N GLY A 170 22.50 -12.53 -17.60
CA GLY A 170 22.96 -11.43 -18.42
C GLY A 170 24.42 -11.10 -18.20
N ASP A 171 24.75 -9.81 -18.10
CA ASP A 171 26.13 -9.30 -18.11
C ASP A 171 26.62 -8.93 -16.70
N GLY A 172 25.92 -9.36 -15.65
CA GLY A 172 26.35 -9.20 -14.26
C GLY A 172 26.34 -7.75 -13.76
N TRP A 173 25.50 -6.88 -14.34
CA TRP A 173 25.42 -5.47 -13.96
C TRP A 173 24.85 -5.22 -12.55
N VAL A 174 24.20 -6.23 -11.95
CA VAL A 174 23.67 -6.17 -10.58
C VAL A 174 24.64 -6.82 -9.61
N HIS A 175 24.88 -6.13 -8.51
CA HIS A 175 25.66 -6.58 -7.36
C HIS A 175 24.78 -6.63 -6.11
N SER A 176 25.25 -7.30 -5.06
CA SER A 176 24.58 -7.32 -3.76
C SER A 176 25.53 -7.02 -2.62
N THR A 177 24.99 -6.42 -1.55
CA THR A 177 25.64 -6.34 -0.25
C THR A 177 25.21 -7.50 0.67
N HIS A 178 25.94 -7.74 1.75
CA HIS A 178 25.59 -8.76 2.74
C HIS A 178 24.32 -8.46 3.54
N ASN A 179 23.87 -7.19 3.56
CA ASN A 179 22.62 -6.75 4.19
C ASN A 179 21.41 -6.72 3.24
N GLY A 180 21.53 -7.26 2.02
CA GLY A 180 20.38 -7.50 1.14
C GLY A 180 20.09 -6.40 0.13
N ILE A 181 20.96 -5.40 0.00
CA ILE A 181 20.80 -4.35 -1.01
C ILE A 181 21.34 -4.86 -2.34
N LEU A 182 20.46 -4.93 -3.34
CA LEU A 182 20.79 -5.11 -4.73
C LEU A 182 21.04 -3.74 -5.36
N TYR A 183 22.07 -3.62 -6.20
CA TYR A 183 22.38 -2.35 -6.86
C TYR A 183 23.20 -2.53 -8.14
N GLY A 184 23.18 -1.53 -9.01
CA GLY A 184 23.99 -1.52 -10.22
C GLY A 184 23.64 -0.39 -11.18
N THR A 185 24.43 -0.28 -12.25
CA THR A 185 24.15 0.62 -13.38
C THR A 185 24.18 -0.21 -14.66
N PRO A 186 23.03 -0.45 -15.30
CA PRO A 186 22.98 -1.28 -16.49
C PRO A 186 23.62 -0.56 -17.68
N THR A 187 24.18 -1.35 -18.60
CA THR A 187 24.80 -0.86 -19.83
C THR A 187 23.95 -1.21 -21.05
N LYS A 188 24.37 -0.76 -22.24
CA LYS A 188 23.77 -1.20 -23.51
C LYS A 188 23.69 -2.72 -23.67
N LYS A 189 24.66 -3.46 -23.13
CA LYS A 189 24.67 -4.94 -23.15
C LYS A 189 23.64 -5.55 -22.22
N SER A 190 23.11 -4.78 -21.26
CA SER A 190 22.15 -5.22 -20.26
C SER A 190 20.69 -5.13 -20.74
N ARG A 191 20.39 -4.54 -21.92
CA ARG A 191 19.04 -4.30 -22.49
C ARG A 191 18.21 -5.59 -22.74
N ARG A 192 17.83 -6.26 -21.67
CA ARG A 192 17.03 -7.48 -21.61
C ARG A 192 16.48 -7.63 -20.19
N LYS A 193 15.59 -8.61 -20.02
CA LYS A 193 15.18 -9.07 -18.70
C LYS A 193 16.38 -9.67 -17.95
N THR A 194 16.58 -9.24 -16.72
CA THR A 194 17.62 -9.70 -15.78
C THR A 194 16.92 -10.44 -14.64
N SER A 195 16.99 -11.77 -14.62
CA SER A 195 16.58 -12.60 -13.47
C SER A 195 17.73 -12.76 -12.49
N LEU A 196 17.45 -12.52 -11.22
CA LEU A 196 18.37 -12.56 -10.08
C LEU A 196 17.88 -13.64 -9.11
N ALA A 197 18.75 -14.53 -8.67
CA ALA A 197 18.44 -15.39 -7.53
C ALA A 197 19.08 -14.79 -6.27
N VAL A 198 18.22 -14.29 -5.39
CA VAL A 198 18.62 -13.69 -4.11
C VAL A 198 18.45 -14.73 -3.02
N LYS A 199 19.55 -15.10 -2.37
CA LYS A 199 19.57 -16.01 -1.23
C LYS A 199 19.57 -15.20 0.06
N VAL A 200 18.75 -15.60 1.02
CA VAL A 200 18.89 -15.20 2.43
C VAL A 200 19.22 -16.43 3.27
N MET A 201 20.20 -16.29 4.15
CA MET A 201 20.62 -17.33 5.09
C MET A 201 20.45 -16.80 6.51
N GLY A 202 19.64 -17.49 7.32
CA GLY A 202 19.38 -17.12 8.71
C GLY A 202 20.31 -17.84 9.70
N ARG A 203 20.04 -17.62 11.01
CA ARG A 203 20.84 -18.11 12.15
C ARG A 203 21.15 -19.61 12.14
N ASN A 204 20.18 -20.41 11.71
CA ASN A 204 20.30 -21.87 11.64
C ASN A 204 20.96 -22.38 10.35
N LYS A 205 21.52 -21.47 9.53
CA LYS A 205 22.16 -21.75 8.23
C LYS A 205 21.22 -22.33 7.17
N LEU A 206 19.90 -22.33 7.40
CA LEU A 206 18.94 -22.61 6.34
C LEU A 206 18.90 -21.44 5.35
N SER A 207 18.83 -21.78 4.07
CA SER A 207 18.84 -20.83 2.97
C SER A 207 17.49 -20.81 2.27
N TYR A 208 17.01 -19.62 1.97
CA TYR A 208 15.79 -19.37 1.21
C TYR A 208 16.11 -18.49 0.02
N PHE A 209 15.31 -18.62 -1.04
CA PHE A 209 15.57 -17.98 -2.32
C PHE A 209 14.34 -17.23 -2.81
N MET A 210 14.60 -16.10 -3.47
CA MET A 210 13.62 -15.36 -4.26
C MET A 210 14.22 -15.05 -5.62
N GLU A 211 13.43 -15.26 -6.68
CA GLU A 211 13.74 -14.74 -8.01
C GLU A 211 13.29 -13.27 -8.09
N ALA A 212 14.23 -12.35 -8.21
CA ALA A 212 13.93 -10.95 -8.53
C ALA A 212 14.17 -10.70 -10.02
N VAL A 213 13.21 -10.06 -10.69
CA VAL A 213 13.27 -9.80 -12.12
C VAL A 213 13.34 -8.29 -12.36
N VAL A 214 14.34 -7.84 -13.12
CA VAL A 214 14.50 -6.44 -13.53
C VAL A 214 14.48 -6.35 -15.05
N GLU A 215 13.57 -5.55 -15.62
CA GLU A 215 13.64 -5.20 -17.04
C GLU A 215 14.58 -4.00 -17.25
N VAL A 216 15.49 -4.10 -18.21
CA VAL A 216 16.38 -3.00 -18.56
C VAL A 216 15.88 -2.29 -19.82
N ARG A 217 15.64 -0.98 -19.70
CA ARG A 217 15.22 -0.09 -20.79
C ARG A 217 16.40 0.70 -21.34
N GLY A 218 16.33 1.01 -22.64
CA GLY A 218 17.28 1.95 -23.25
C GLY A 218 17.02 3.40 -22.78
N PRO A 219 17.94 4.34 -23.06
CA PRO A 219 17.85 5.71 -22.56
C PRO A 219 16.55 6.45 -22.91
N ASP A 220 15.99 6.20 -24.10
CA ASP A 220 14.80 6.90 -24.62
C ASP A 220 13.55 6.02 -24.66
N VAL A 221 13.59 4.83 -24.07
CA VAL A 221 12.43 3.95 -24.00
C VAL A 221 11.64 4.27 -22.71
N PRO A 222 10.32 4.50 -22.78
CA PRO A 222 9.51 4.72 -21.58
C PRO A 222 9.67 3.60 -20.56
N MET A 223 9.76 3.95 -19.28
CA MET A 223 9.87 2.96 -18.21
C MET A 223 8.61 2.11 -18.08
N VAL A 224 7.43 2.72 -18.29
CA VAL A 224 6.13 2.09 -18.07
C VAL A 224 5.31 2.19 -19.36
N LYS A 225 5.06 1.03 -20.00
CA LYS A 225 4.19 0.94 -21.18
C LYS A 225 2.84 0.32 -20.85
N GLU A 226 2.81 -0.51 -19.82
CA GLU A 226 1.61 -1.05 -19.22
C GLU A 226 1.67 -0.70 -17.74
N LEU A 227 0.53 -0.27 -17.20
CA LEU A 227 0.37 0.13 -15.81
C LEU A 227 -0.74 -0.70 -15.18
N LYS A 228 -0.41 -1.48 -14.15
CA LYS A 228 -1.40 -2.27 -13.41
C LYS A 228 -1.80 -1.58 -12.12
N VAL A 229 -3.07 -1.20 -12.03
CA VAL A 229 -3.66 -0.47 -10.92
C VAL A 229 -4.60 -1.39 -10.15
N MET A 230 -4.55 -1.34 -8.83
CA MET A 230 -5.36 -2.18 -7.95
C MET A 230 -6.08 -1.32 -6.90
N SER A 231 -7.35 -1.61 -6.64
CA SER A 231 -8.09 -1.14 -5.46
C SER A 231 -8.28 -2.31 -4.50
N MET A 232 -8.05 -2.12 -3.20
CA MET A 232 -8.24 -3.17 -2.20
C MET A 232 -8.53 -2.59 -0.81
N ASN A 233 -9.76 -2.83 -0.33
CA ASN A 233 -10.08 -2.68 1.09
C ASN A 233 -9.33 -3.78 1.88
N LEU A 234 -8.63 -3.38 2.94
CA LEU A 234 -7.81 -4.27 3.73
C LEU A 234 -8.56 -5.01 4.85
N TRP A 235 -9.77 -4.61 5.23
CA TRP A 235 -10.51 -5.11 6.39
C TRP A 235 -9.77 -4.88 7.72
N TYR A 236 -9.83 -3.66 8.22
CA TYR A 236 -9.09 -3.17 9.38
C TYR A 236 -7.59 -3.49 9.27
N GLY A 237 -6.97 -3.09 8.16
CA GLY A 237 -5.57 -3.39 7.85
C GLY A 237 -5.26 -4.88 7.60
N GLY A 238 -6.27 -5.75 7.56
CA GLY A 238 -6.20 -7.20 7.42
C GLY A 238 -6.21 -7.95 8.74
N THR A 239 -6.41 -7.27 9.87
CA THR A 239 -6.20 -7.82 11.21
C THR A 239 -7.15 -8.97 11.57
N GLN A 240 -8.23 -9.14 10.82
CA GLN A 240 -9.16 -10.27 10.93
C GLN A 240 -8.59 -11.59 10.40
N ILE A 241 -7.46 -11.54 9.67
CA ILE A 241 -6.81 -12.69 9.06
C ILE A 241 -5.43 -12.93 9.68
N LYS A 242 -5.14 -14.19 10.04
CA LYS A 242 -3.82 -14.59 10.54
C LYS A 242 -2.76 -14.42 9.44
N ASP A 243 -1.58 -13.91 9.79
CA ASP A 243 -0.46 -13.68 8.84
C ASP A 243 -0.84 -12.72 7.69
N TYR A 244 -1.75 -11.78 7.95
CA TYR A 244 -2.28 -10.84 6.97
C TYR A 244 -1.17 -10.06 6.26
N HIS A 245 -0.09 -9.67 6.96
CA HIS A 245 1.03 -8.99 6.34
C HIS A 245 1.69 -9.78 5.22
N ALA A 246 2.09 -11.02 5.48
CA ALA A 246 2.71 -11.86 4.46
C ALA A 246 1.73 -12.13 3.30
N LYS A 247 0.44 -12.34 3.61
CA LYS A 247 -0.60 -12.59 2.60
C LYS A 247 -0.83 -11.37 1.71
N GLN A 248 -0.98 -10.18 2.26
CA GLN A 248 -1.17 -8.93 1.51
C GLN A 248 0.04 -8.62 0.62
N VAL A 249 1.27 -8.67 1.17
CA VAL A 249 2.50 -8.48 0.38
C VAL A 249 2.58 -9.49 -0.75
N LYS A 250 2.26 -10.76 -0.47
CA LYS A 250 2.24 -11.82 -1.47
C LYS A 250 1.21 -11.57 -2.57
N VAL A 251 -0.02 -11.20 -2.23
CA VAL A 251 -1.11 -10.91 -3.19
C VAL A 251 -0.71 -9.76 -4.12
N ILE A 252 -0.30 -8.62 -3.56
CA ILE A 252 0.11 -7.43 -4.35
C ILE A 252 1.25 -7.79 -5.31
N ASN A 253 2.24 -8.56 -4.82
CA ASN A 253 3.35 -9.01 -5.64
C ASN A 253 2.94 -10.04 -6.70
N GLN A 254 2.08 -11.00 -6.38
CA GLN A 254 1.62 -12.05 -7.31
C GLN A 254 0.81 -11.44 -8.46
N LEU A 255 -0.05 -10.47 -8.16
CA LEU A 255 -0.80 -9.73 -9.16
C LEU A 255 0.09 -8.81 -9.99
N ASN A 256 1.32 -8.56 -9.54
CA ASN A 256 2.27 -7.66 -10.17
C ASN A 256 1.70 -6.24 -10.32
N ALA A 257 0.97 -5.77 -9.31
CA ALA A 257 0.45 -4.41 -9.29
C ALA A 257 1.59 -3.39 -9.30
N ASP A 258 1.35 -2.22 -9.90
CA ASP A 258 2.30 -1.11 -9.97
C ASP A 258 1.91 0.00 -8.99
N ILE A 259 0.60 0.26 -8.88
CA ILE A 259 -0.02 1.24 -7.98
C ILE A 259 -1.21 0.55 -7.31
N VAL A 260 -1.33 0.72 -6.00
CA VAL A 260 -2.46 0.17 -5.22
C VAL A 260 -3.08 1.27 -4.39
N GLY A 261 -4.38 1.51 -4.59
CA GLY A 261 -5.22 2.23 -3.65
C GLY A 261 -5.73 1.27 -2.58
N LEU A 262 -5.55 1.66 -1.33
CA LEU A 262 -5.89 0.86 -0.15
C LEU A 262 -6.92 1.59 0.69
N GLN A 263 -7.88 0.84 1.25
CA GLN A 263 -8.91 1.33 2.17
C GLN A 263 -8.83 0.54 3.49
N GLU A 264 -9.46 1.07 4.54
CA GLU A 264 -9.33 0.53 5.92
C GLU A 264 -7.88 0.45 6.37
N THR A 265 -7.15 1.55 6.15
CA THR A 265 -5.71 1.62 6.39
C THR A 265 -5.32 2.21 7.73
N ASP A 266 -6.28 2.59 8.59
CA ASP A 266 -6.06 3.32 9.85
C ASP A 266 -4.74 2.97 10.57
N GLY A 267 -4.03 4.01 10.98
CA GLY A 267 -2.71 3.91 11.60
C GLY A 267 -1.55 3.98 10.61
N ILE A 268 -1.04 2.82 10.19
CA ILE A 268 0.21 2.70 9.41
C ILE A 268 0.18 1.51 8.43
N HIS A 269 -1.01 1.04 8.06
CA HIS A 269 -1.14 -0.23 7.38
C HIS A 269 -0.64 -0.18 5.94
N ALA A 270 -0.74 0.96 5.24
CA ALA A 270 -0.19 1.13 3.91
C ALA A 270 1.32 1.33 3.96
N LEU A 271 1.83 2.12 4.92
CA LEU A 271 3.27 2.29 5.16
C LEU A 271 3.98 0.95 5.39
N ARG A 272 3.37 0.06 6.19
CA ARG A 272 3.86 -1.30 6.43
C ARG A 272 4.01 -2.12 5.14
N LEU A 273 3.02 -2.06 4.24
CA LEU A 273 3.03 -2.79 2.98
C LEU A 273 4.07 -2.22 2.01
N ALA A 274 4.11 -0.88 1.88
CA ALA A 274 5.08 -0.21 1.03
C ALA A 274 6.52 -0.47 1.50
N HIS A 275 6.76 -0.46 2.80
CA HIS A 275 8.08 -0.77 3.37
C HIS A 275 8.56 -2.17 2.99
N ALA A 276 7.70 -3.19 3.13
CA ALA A 276 8.05 -4.56 2.74
C ALA A 276 8.37 -4.66 1.24
N LEU A 277 7.54 -4.04 0.39
CA LEU A 277 7.68 -4.06 -1.06
C LEU A 277 8.83 -3.18 -1.59
N GLY A 278 9.39 -2.29 -0.77
CA GLY A 278 10.35 -1.27 -1.18
C GLY A 278 9.71 -0.16 -2.05
N TRP A 279 8.46 0.18 -1.76
CA TRP A 279 7.61 1.10 -2.52
C TRP A 279 7.42 2.42 -1.79
N TRP A 280 6.85 3.42 -2.47
CA TRP A 280 6.43 4.68 -1.89
C TRP A 280 5.02 4.55 -1.30
N ALA A 281 4.70 5.31 -0.26
CA ALA A 281 3.36 5.39 0.32
C ALA A 281 2.95 6.82 0.62
N TYR A 282 1.66 7.07 0.47
CA TYR A 282 0.93 8.19 1.04
C TYR A 282 -0.32 7.62 1.73
N GLU A 283 -0.49 7.91 3.01
CA GLU A 283 -1.58 7.40 3.83
C GLU A 283 -2.29 8.59 4.47
N SER A 284 -3.58 8.74 4.13
CA SER A 284 -4.50 9.58 4.91
C SER A 284 -5.12 8.74 6.02
N TRP A 285 -6.18 9.22 6.65
CA TRP A 285 -6.78 8.51 7.79
C TRP A 285 -7.26 7.11 7.41
N ASP A 286 -7.99 6.97 6.30
CA ASP A 286 -8.64 5.70 5.96
C ASP A 286 -8.56 5.31 4.47
N ALA A 287 -7.86 6.13 3.68
CA ALA A 287 -7.51 5.86 2.31
C ALA A 287 -6.01 6.06 2.11
N SER A 288 -5.37 5.20 1.33
CA SER A 288 -3.94 5.27 1.06
C SER A 288 -3.60 4.90 -0.36
N ILE A 289 -2.43 5.33 -0.81
CA ILE A 289 -1.85 4.96 -2.09
C ILE A 289 -0.44 4.46 -1.85
N ILE A 290 -0.14 3.24 -2.32
CA ILE A 290 1.22 2.73 -2.41
C ILE A 290 1.61 2.57 -3.88
N SER A 291 2.88 2.84 -4.18
CA SER A 291 3.36 2.91 -5.55
C SER A 291 4.76 2.32 -5.68
N ARG A 292 4.97 1.46 -6.69
CA ARG A 292 6.29 1.00 -7.11
C ARG A 292 7.18 2.14 -7.63
N TYR A 293 6.57 3.28 -7.96
CA TYR A 293 7.21 4.45 -8.54
C TYR A 293 7.17 5.65 -7.58
N PRO A 294 8.12 6.61 -7.70
CA PRO A 294 8.18 7.77 -6.83
C PRO A 294 6.87 8.56 -6.76
N ILE A 295 6.38 8.78 -5.53
CA ILE A 295 5.41 9.84 -5.24
C ILE A 295 6.19 11.16 -5.20
N VAL A 296 5.87 12.08 -6.09
CA VAL A 296 6.60 13.36 -6.27
C VAL A 296 5.82 14.57 -5.76
N GLU A 297 4.52 14.43 -5.55
CA GLU A 297 3.66 15.48 -5.02
C GLU A 297 2.51 14.83 -4.24
N ALA A 298 2.20 15.36 -3.06
CA ALA A 298 0.92 15.13 -2.39
C ALA A 298 -0.04 16.23 -2.81
N LEU A 299 -1.26 15.86 -3.19
CA LEU A 299 -2.33 16.79 -3.55
C LEU A 299 -3.28 16.96 -2.37
N ASP A 300 -4.07 18.02 -2.38
CA ASP A 300 -5.07 18.24 -1.35
C ASP A 300 -6.12 17.12 -1.37
N SER A 301 -6.29 16.46 -0.22
CA SER A 301 -7.22 15.35 -0.01
C SER A 301 -7.96 15.52 1.32
N THR A 302 -9.05 14.77 1.51
CA THR A 302 -9.80 14.73 2.76
C THR A 302 -9.32 13.58 3.64
N ASN A 303 -9.92 13.36 4.81
CA ASN A 303 -9.65 12.17 5.62
C ASN A 303 -10.26 10.88 5.03
N LYS A 304 -11.14 11.00 4.03
CA LYS A 304 -11.73 9.88 3.27
C LYS A 304 -11.02 9.60 1.96
N THR A 305 -10.08 10.46 1.58
CA THR A 305 -9.40 10.36 0.29
C THR A 305 -7.89 10.48 0.43
N ALA A 306 -7.18 9.97 -0.57
CA ALA A 306 -5.74 10.12 -0.73
C ALA A 306 -5.48 10.61 -2.15
N ALA A 307 -4.55 11.55 -2.34
CA ALA A 307 -4.30 12.12 -3.66
C ALA A 307 -2.81 12.40 -3.86
N VAL A 308 -2.22 11.83 -4.91
CA VAL A 308 -0.79 12.01 -5.21
C VAL A 308 -0.51 12.12 -6.70
N ARG A 309 0.61 12.78 -7.02
CA ARG A 309 1.28 12.66 -8.32
C ARG A 309 2.40 11.65 -8.23
N ILE A 310 2.43 10.72 -9.18
CA ILE A 310 3.43 9.65 -9.27
C ILE A 310 4.24 9.81 -10.55
N ALA A 311 5.57 9.78 -10.42
CA ALA A 311 6.50 9.83 -11.54
C ALA A 311 6.87 8.41 -12.01
N LEU A 312 6.23 7.95 -13.08
CA LEU A 312 6.50 6.67 -13.72
C LEU A 312 7.86 6.67 -14.46
N ASP A 313 8.21 7.82 -15.03
CA ASP A 313 9.47 8.07 -15.75
C ASP A 313 9.95 9.52 -15.57
N GLY A 314 10.12 9.94 -14.31
CA GLY A 314 10.43 11.33 -13.97
C GLY A 314 9.37 12.29 -14.50
N ASP A 315 9.80 13.42 -15.07
CA ASP A 315 8.89 14.41 -15.67
C ASP A 315 8.35 14.00 -17.05
N LYS A 316 8.91 12.96 -17.67
CA LYS A 316 8.51 12.50 -19.01
C LYS A 316 7.20 11.72 -18.99
N GLN A 317 6.89 11.08 -17.86
CA GLN A 317 5.71 10.25 -17.70
C GLN A 317 5.25 10.27 -16.25
N GLN A 318 4.05 10.80 -16.03
CA GLN A 318 3.45 10.93 -14.71
C GLN A 318 1.98 10.53 -14.75
N VAL A 319 1.44 10.19 -13.59
CA VAL A 319 0.00 9.99 -13.37
C VAL A 319 -0.42 10.69 -12.08
N ILE A 320 -1.69 11.09 -12.02
CA ILE A 320 -2.34 11.53 -10.79
C ILE A 320 -3.23 10.39 -10.30
N VAL A 321 -3.15 10.07 -9.03
CA VAL A 321 -3.90 8.96 -8.43
C VAL A 321 -4.67 9.45 -7.23
N TRP A 322 -5.95 9.11 -7.22
CA TRP A 322 -6.88 9.31 -6.12
C TRP A 322 -7.26 7.95 -5.51
N GLY A 323 -7.30 7.89 -4.19
CA GLY A 323 -7.83 6.80 -3.39
C GLY A 323 -9.05 7.31 -2.60
N ALA A 324 -10.10 6.51 -2.45
CA ALA A 324 -11.27 6.87 -1.66
C ALA A 324 -11.77 5.71 -0.79
N HIS A 325 -12.25 6.03 0.40
CA HIS A 325 -13.06 5.15 1.23
C HIS A 325 -14.27 5.94 1.73
N LEU A 326 -15.42 5.82 1.06
CA LEU A 326 -16.62 6.59 1.38
C LEU A 326 -17.38 5.97 2.57
N GLY A 327 -18.26 6.74 3.21
CA GLY A 327 -18.98 6.32 4.40
C GLY A 327 -19.78 5.01 4.24
N PHE A 328 -19.65 4.07 5.18
CA PHE A 328 -20.30 2.74 5.09
C PHE A 328 -21.73 2.69 5.64
N GLN A 329 -22.17 3.72 6.37
CA GLN A 329 -23.46 3.69 7.05
C GLN A 329 -24.64 3.73 6.07
N GLN A 330 -25.79 3.17 6.49
CA GLN A 330 -27.03 3.14 5.69
C GLN A 330 -26.81 2.55 4.28
N TYR A 331 -26.31 1.31 4.20
CA TYR A 331 -26.06 0.65 2.92
C TYR A 331 -27.35 0.49 2.11
N GLY A 332 -27.43 1.16 0.96
CA GLY A 332 -28.65 1.28 0.15
C GLY A 332 -29.33 -0.04 -0.23
N PRO A 333 -28.58 -1.09 -0.64
CA PRO A 333 -29.14 -2.41 -0.95
C PRO A 333 -29.96 -3.05 0.18
N TYR A 334 -29.65 -2.78 1.45
CA TYR A 334 -30.46 -3.25 2.58
C TYR A 334 -31.87 -2.66 2.56
N GLY A 335 -32.01 -1.40 2.12
CA GLY A 335 -33.30 -0.74 1.98
C GLY A 335 -34.25 -1.49 1.04
N PHE A 336 -33.72 -2.01 -0.08
CA PHE A 336 -34.50 -2.83 -1.01
C PHE A 336 -34.69 -4.25 -0.52
N CYS A 337 -33.58 -4.95 -0.22
CA CYS A 337 -33.58 -6.38 0.01
C CYS A 337 -34.15 -6.80 1.37
N PHE A 338 -34.01 -5.94 2.39
CA PHE A 338 -34.40 -6.29 3.75
C PHE A 338 -35.63 -5.52 4.24
N GLU A 339 -35.75 -4.25 3.84
CA GLU A 339 -36.75 -3.32 4.38
C GLU A 339 -37.91 -3.03 3.41
N GLY A 340 -37.79 -3.36 2.13
CA GLY A 340 -38.83 -3.14 1.12
C GLY A 340 -39.11 -1.67 0.81
N LYS A 341 -38.11 -0.80 0.94
CA LYS A 341 -38.20 0.64 0.67
C LYS A 341 -38.26 0.92 -0.84
N ASP A 342 -38.84 2.06 -1.19
CA ASP A 342 -38.85 2.54 -2.58
C ASP A 342 -37.57 3.30 -2.93
N ASN A 343 -37.34 3.49 -4.25
CA ASN A 343 -36.13 4.14 -4.76
C ASN A 343 -35.93 5.55 -4.20
N LYS A 344 -37.03 6.31 -4.03
CA LYS A 344 -36.98 7.67 -3.46
C LYS A 344 -36.45 7.65 -2.02
N THR A 345 -36.94 6.74 -1.19
CA THR A 345 -36.50 6.61 0.20
C THR A 345 -35.03 6.20 0.26
N VAL A 346 -34.61 5.21 -0.53
CA VAL A 346 -33.21 4.75 -0.55
C VAL A 346 -32.26 5.85 -1.01
N MET A 347 -32.62 6.62 -2.05
CA MET A 347 -31.80 7.74 -2.52
C MET A 347 -31.70 8.88 -1.48
N GLN A 348 -32.78 9.14 -0.72
CA GLN A 348 -32.69 10.10 0.38
C GLN A 348 -31.75 9.61 1.48
N GLN A 349 -31.74 8.30 1.79
CA GLN A 349 -30.81 7.74 2.77
C GLN A 349 -29.36 7.77 2.30
N GLU A 350 -29.12 7.56 1.01
CA GLU A 350 -27.79 7.73 0.40
C GLU A 350 -27.28 9.17 0.56
N ASP A 351 -28.15 10.16 0.44
CA ASP A 351 -27.84 11.58 0.72
C ASP A 351 -27.60 11.82 2.23
N ASP A 352 -28.54 11.40 3.08
CA ASP A 352 -28.49 11.56 4.53
C ASP A 352 -27.29 10.86 5.19
N SER A 353 -26.75 9.82 4.54
CA SER A 353 -25.53 9.11 4.98
C SER A 353 -24.27 9.95 4.90
N GLY A 354 -24.27 11.01 4.08
CA GLY A 354 -23.10 11.81 3.74
C GLY A 354 -22.32 11.32 2.52
N ARG A 355 -22.47 10.05 2.08
CA ARG A 355 -21.74 9.50 0.92
C ARG A 355 -21.91 10.33 -0.35
N THR A 356 -23.12 10.85 -0.59
CA THR A 356 -23.41 11.69 -1.76
C THR A 356 -22.55 12.96 -1.78
N ALA A 357 -22.42 13.64 -0.64
CA ALA A 357 -21.59 14.84 -0.51
C ALA A 357 -20.10 14.50 -0.65
N GLU A 358 -19.63 13.41 -0.04
CA GLU A 358 -18.25 12.95 -0.14
C GLU A 358 -17.86 12.62 -1.61
N ALA A 359 -18.74 11.93 -2.34
CA ALA A 359 -18.53 11.58 -3.74
C ALA A 359 -18.52 12.81 -4.66
N GLN A 360 -19.38 13.80 -4.37
CA GLN A 360 -19.39 15.06 -5.09
C GLN A 360 -18.11 15.86 -4.83
N GLU A 361 -17.69 16.00 -3.58
CA GLU A 361 -16.46 16.71 -3.20
C GLU A 361 -15.23 16.09 -3.87
N LEU A 362 -15.09 14.76 -3.81
CA LEU A 362 -14.03 14.02 -4.49
C LEU A 362 -14.04 14.29 -6.01
N SER A 363 -15.21 14.23 -6.63
CA SER A 363 -15.36 14.44 -8.08
C SER A 363 -15.03 15.87 -8.49
N ASP A 364 -15.41 16.86 -7.68
CA ASP A 364 -15.06 18.26 -7.87
C ASP A 364 -13.55 18.51 -7.70
N ALA A 365 -12.89 17.80 -6.78
CA ALA A 365 -11.44 17.85 -6.61
C ALA A 365 -10.67 17.21 -7.78
N ILE A 366 -11.23 16.19 -8.42
CA ILE A 366 -10.64 15.52 -9.60
C ILE A 366 -10.79 16.35 -10.87
N LYS A 367 -11.93 17.03 -11.03
CA LYS A 367 -12.33 17.72 -12.27
C LYS A 367 -11.28 18.67 -12.88
N PRO A 368 -10.49 19.45 -12.11
CA PRO A 368 -9.43 20.30 -12.66
C PRO A 368 -8.35 19.55 -13.44
N TYR A 369 -8.14 18.26 -13.16
CA TYR A 369 -7.09 17.46 -13.77
C TYR A 369 -7.52 16.76 -15.08
N ILE A 370 -8.81 16.75 -15.38
CA ILE A 370 -9.38 15.97 -16.50
C ILE A 370 -8.97 16.53 -17.85
N ASN A 371 -8.94 17.86 -18.03
CA ASN A 371 -8.57 18.47 -19.31
C ASN A 371 -7.10 18.19 -19.70
N GLY A 372 -6.22 17.94 -18.72
CA GLY A 372 -4.81 17.58 -18.94
C GLY A 372 -4.54 16.08 -18.96
N SER A 373 -5.58 15.24 -18.78
CA SER A 373 -5.42 13.81 -18.50
C SER A 373 -4.82 13.02 -19.66
N ASP A 374 -4.94 13.49 -20.90
CA ASP A 374 -4.26 12.90 -22.06
C ASP A 374 -2.74 12.83 -21.90
N THR A 375 -2.14 13.82 -21.21
CA THR A 375 -0.69 13.88 -20.97
C THR A 375 -0.32 13.33 -19.60
N VAL A 376 -1.12 13.62 -18.58
CA VAL A 376 -0.94 13.10 -17.22
C VAL A 376 -2.23 12.38 -16.82
N PRO A 377 -2.35 11.06 -17.10
CA PRO A 377 -3.56 10.33 -16.80
C PRO A 377 -3.97 10.42 -15.34
N VAL A 378 -5.28 10.40 -15.12
CA VAL A 378 -5.89 10.48 -13.79
C VAL A 378 -6.52 9.14 -13.49
N LEU A 379 -6.23 8.60 -12.31
CA LEU A 379 -6.75 7.34 -11.80
C LEU A 379 -7.52 7.61 -10.50
N LEU A 380 -8.60 6.88 -10.27
CA LEU A 380 -9.33 6.87 -9.02
C LEU A 380 -9.64 5.43 -8.62
N THR A 381 -9.19 5.05 -7.42
CA THR A 381 -9.43 3.74 -6.82
C THR A 381 -10.21 3.91 -5.53
N GLY A 382 -11.03 2.96 -5.13
CA GLY A 382 -11.67 3.06 -3.82
C GLY A 382 -12.71 2.01 -3.54
N ASP A 383 -13.08 1.95 -2.26
CA ASP A 383 -14.32 1.37 -1.76
C ASP A 383 -15.31 2.53 -1.55
N PHE A 384 -16.39 2.50 -2.32
CA PHE A 384 -17.37 3.58 -2.32
C PHE A 384 -18.56 3.26 -1.42
N ASN A 385 -18.60 2.07 -0.80
CA ASN A 385 -19.69 1.60 0.06
C ASN A 385 -21.08 1.78 -0.58
N SER A 386 -21.15 1.77 -1.91
CA SER A 386 -22.33 2.08 -2.69
C SER A 386 -22.20 1.43 -4.08
N PRO A 387 -23.28 0.83 -4.62
CA PRO A 387 -23.18 0.13 -5.89
C PRO A 387 -22.91 1.03 -7.09
N SER A 388 -22.57 0.40 -8.22
CA SER A 388 -22.47 1.12 -9.49
C SER A 388 -23.84 1.47 -10.07
N HIS A 389 -24.02 2.70 -10.54
CA HIS A 389 -25.14 3.11 -11.38
C HIS A 389 -25.19 2.35 -12.72
N LEU A 390 -24.09 1.71 -13.12
CA LEU A 390 -24.03 0.86 -14.32
C LEU A 390 -24.46 -0.59 -14.05
N ASP A 391 -24.57 -0.99 -12.78
CA ASP A 391 -24.91 -2.38 -12.39
C ASP A 391 -26.39 -2.52 -12.00
N TYR A 392 -27.03 -1.41 -11.62
CA TYR A 392 -28.45 -1.33 -11.31
C TYR A 392 -29.21 -0.88 -12.54
N THR A 393 -29.77 -1.85 -13.27
CA THR A 393 -30.50 -1.66 -14.51
C THR A 393 -31.80 -2.45 -14.45
N GLU A 394 -32.71 -2.21 -15.39
CA GLU A 394 -33.92 -3.03 -15.50
C GLU A 394 -33.59 -4.53 -15.75
N ALA A 395 -32.48 -4.82 -16.44
CA ALA A 395 -32.06 -6.20 -16.72
C ALA A 395 -31.51 -6.93 -15.49
N THR A 396 -30.99 -6.20 -14.50
CA THR A 396 -30.40 -6.75 -13.26
C THR A 396 -31.35 -6.64 -12.06
N LYS A 397 -32.58 -6.14 -12.24
CA LYS A 397 -33.51 -5.87 -11.14
C LYS A 397 -33.76 -7.07 -10.22
N ASP A 398 -33.79 -8.28 -10.76
CA ASP A 398 -34.08 -9.49 -9.98
C ASP A 398 -32.88 -9.88 -9.10
N LEU A 399 -31.66 -9.48 -9.47
CA LEU A 399 -30.47 -9.58 -8.62
C LEU A 399 -30.51 -8.54 -7.48
N HIS A 400 -31.21 -7.43 -7.70
CA HIS A 400 -31.25 -6.25 -6.84
C HIS A 400 -32.59 -6.06 -6.14
N CYS A 401 -33.25 -7.17 -5.81
CA CYS A 401 -34.48 -7.18 -5.00
C CYS A 401 -35.62 -6.31 -5.58
N GLY A 402 -35.66 -6.15 -6.90
CA GLY A 402 -36.67 -5.40 -7.62
C GLY A 402 -36.42 -3.89 -7.76
N ALA A 403 -35.25 -3.39 -7.35
CA ALA A 403 -34.94 -1.94 -7.38
C ALA A 403 -34.97 -1.32 -8.79
N GLY A 404 -34.61 -2.10 -9.82
CA GLY A 404 -34.52 -1.63 -11.21
C GLY A 404 -33.34 -0.68 -11.43
N GLU A 405 -33.54 0.32 -12.31
CA GLU A 405 -32.52 1.33 -12.61
C GLU A 405 -32.30 2.30 -11.43
N MET A 406 -31.06 2.43 -10.99
CA MET A 406 -30.67 3.32 -9.88
C MET A 406 -29.42 4.13 -10.24
N GLN A 407 -29.53 5.45 -10.14
CA GLN A 407 -28.43 6.37 -10.38
C GLN A 407 -27.69 6.66 -9.07
N TRP A 408 -26.97 5.67 -8.56
CA TRP A 408 -26.17 5.78 -7.34
C TRP A 408 -25.18 6.97 -7.42
N PRO A 409 -25.28 7.99 -6.55
CA PRO A 409 -24.48 9.21 -6.67
C PRO A 409 -22.98 8.95 -6.60
N SER A 410 -22.60 8.03 -5.70
CA SER A 410 -21.21 7.65 -5.41
C SER A 410 -20.44 7.19 -6.66
N SER A 411 -21.09 6.43 -7.54
CA SER A 411 -20.48 5.98 -8.80
C SER A 411 -20.81 6.90 -9.99
N TRP A 412 -21.88 7.70 -9.91
CA TRP A 412 -22.30 8.60 -10.99
C TRP A 412 -21.44 9.87 -11.06
N TYR A 413 -21.11 10.50 -9.93
CA TYR A 413 -20.32 11.74 -9.92
C TYR A 413 -18.92 11.60 -10.54
N PRO A 414 -18.15 10.52 -10.31
CA PRO A 414 -16.87 10.33 -11.00
C PRO A 414 -17.01 10.34 -12.53
N VAL A 415 -18.08 9.71 -13.06
CA VAL A 415 -18.34 9.70 -14.50
C VAL A 415 -18.72 11.11 -15.00
N GLN A 416 -19.50 11.87 -14.23
CA GLN A 416 -19.81 13.27 -14.57
C GLN A 416 -18.59 14.19 -14.50
N ALA A 417 -17.60 13.88 -13.67
CA ALA A 417 -16.33 14.58 -13.67
C ALA A 417 -15.50 14.30 -14.94
N GLY A 418 -15.84 13.27 -15.71
CA GLY A 418 -15.15 12.88 -16.95
C GLY A 418 -14.30 11.61 -16.83
N MET A 419 -14.47 10.86 -15.74
CA MET A 419 -13.82 9.56 -15.55
C MET A 419 -14.60 8.43 -16.23
N LYS A 420 -13.95 7.29 -16.46
CA LYS A 420 -14.53 6.07 -17.01
C LYS A 420 -14.35 4.89 -16.05
N ASP A 421 -15.38 4.07 -15.89
CA ASP A 421 -15.34 2.83 -15.13
C ASP A 421 -14.57 1.76 -15.92
N SER A 422 -13.37 1.40 -15.45
CA SER A 422 -12.54 0.45 -16.19
C SER A 422 -13.09 -0.98 -16.17
N PHE A 423 -13.86 -1.36 -15.14
CA PHE A 423 -14.47 -2.69 -15.07
C PHE A 423 -15.58 -2.81 -16.11
N ARG A 424 -16.46 -1.80 -16.20
CA ARG A 424 -17.55 -1.81 -17.19
C ARG A 424 -17.11 -1.54 -18.62
N GLU A 425 -15.96 -0.89 -18.82
CA GLU A 425 -15.33 -0.85 -20.14
C GLU A 425 -14.86 -2.25 -20.59
N ALA A 426 -14.31 -3.05 -19.68
CA ALA A 426 -13.88 -4.43 -19.97
C ALA A 426 -15.05 -5.42 -20.03
N HIS A 427 -16.08 -5.22 -19.21
CA HIS A 427 -17.24 -6.09 -19.04
C HIS A 427 -18.55 -5.31 -19.16
N PRO A 428 -19.02 -5.00 -20.39
CA PRO A 428 -20.14 -4.09 -20.59
C PRO A 428 -21.51 -4.62 -20.14
N ASP A 429 -21.66 -5.94 -19.98
CA ASP A 429 -22.92 -6.59 -19.61
C ASP A 429 -22.94 -6.91 -18.09
N PRO A 430 -23.71 -6.17 -17.28
CA PRO A 430 -23.77 -6.38 -15.83
C PRO A 430 -24.56 -7.64 -15.43
N VAL A 431 -25.31 -8.26 -16.35
CA VAL A 431 -25.98 -9.54 -16.10
C VAL A 431 -24.98 -10.68 -16.28
N ALA A 432 -24.18 -10.64 -17.34
CA ALA A 432 -23.21 -11.69 -17.65
C ALA A 432 -21.99 -11.67 -16.70
N ASP A 433 -21.52 -10.47 -16.33
CA ASP A 433 -20.43 -10.30 -15.37
C ASP A 433 -20.78 -9.21 -14.35
N PRO A 434 -21.41 -9.57 -13.22
CA PRO A 434 -21.80 -8.59 -12.21
C PRO A 434 -20.61 -7.98 -11.46
N GLY A 435 -19.44 -8.63 -11.47
CA GLY A 435 -18.23 -8.09 -10.86
C GLY A 435 -18.29 -7.85 -9.36
N TYR A 436 -19.04 -8.67 -8.61
CA TYR A 436 -19.22 -8.50 -7.16
C TYR A 436 -17.89 -8.35 -6.41
N THR A 437 -17.82 -7.34 -5.54
CA THR A 437 -16.65 -7.10 -4.68
C THR A 437 -17.00 -7.22 -3.20
N TRP A 438 -18.26 -6.99 -2.83
CA TRP A 438 -18.80 -7.21 -1.49
C TRP A 438 -19.78 -8.38 -1.48
N SER A 439 -19.66 -9.40 -0.62
CA SER A 439 -18.47 -9.82 0.15
C SER A 439 -18.28 -11.34 0.01
N PRO A 440 -17.06 -11.85 -0.20
CA PRO A 440 -16.78 -13.30 -0.13
C PRO A 440 -16.82 -13.89 1.29
N ILE A 441 -16.90 -13.06 2.34
CA ILE A 441 -16.82 -13.51 3.74
C ILE A 441 -18.17 -13.43 4.45
N PHE A 442 -18.91 -12.34 4.26
CA PHE A 442 -20.24 -12.16 4.83
C PHE A 442 -21.28 -12.74 3.86
N LEU A 443 -21.81 -13.93 4.16
CA LEU A 443 -22.80 -14.59 3.30
C LEU A 443 -24.24 -14.30 3.71
N ASN A 444 -24.47 -14.03 5.00
CA ASN A 444 -25.75 -13.67 5.57
C ASN A 444 -25.56 -12.49 6.52
N ASN A 445 -26.63 -11.74 6.75
CA ASN A 445 -26.63 -10.56 7.59
C ASN A 445 -27.36 -10.80 8.93
N PRO A 446 -26.63 -10.92 10.06
CA PRO A 446 -27.24 -11.22 11.35
C PRO A 446 -28.11 -10.08 11.89
N ASP A 447 -27.91 -8.84 11.45
CA ASP A 447 -28.71 -7.69 11.87
C ASP A 447 -30.10 -7.67 11.21
N TYR A 448 -30.32 -8.50 10.18
CA TYR A 448 -31.57 -8.62 9.43
C TYR A 448 -32.08 -10.07 9.39
N ASP A 449 -32.17 -10.71 10.55
CA ASP A 449 -32.69 -12.08 10.71
C ASP A 449 -31.95 -13.12 9.85
N ASP A 450 -30.62 -13.00 9.74
CA ASP A 450 -29.74 -13.88 8.93
C ASP A 450 -30.16 -13.98 7.45
N LYS A 451 -30.80 -12.94 6.90
CA LYS A 451 -31.09 -12.88 5.46
C LYS A 451 -29.80 -12.96 4.63
N PRO A 452 -29.83 -13.55 3.42
CA PRO A 452 -28.67 -13.57 2.53
C PRO A 452 -28.14 -12.16 2.26
N GLU A 453 -26.83 -11.99 2.37
CA GLU A 453 -26.16 -10.70 2.15
C GLU A 453 -26.24 -10.30 0.67
N PRO A 454 -26.80 -9.12 0.33
CA PRO A 454 -26.76 -8.58 -1.02
C PRO A 454 -25.32 -8.55 -1.56
N LYS A 455 -25.16 -8.91 -2.83
CA LYS A 455 -23.85 -8.93 -3.48
C LYS A 455 -23.81 -7.80 -4.49
N ASP A 456 -22.79 -6.96 -4.36
CA ASP A 456 -22.65 -5.76 -5.16
C ASP A 456 -21.19 -5.49 -5.47
N ARG A 457 -20.97 -4.75 -6.56
CA ARG A 457 -19.69 -4.15 -6.88
C ARG A 457 -19.66 -2.75 -6.30
N ILE A 458 -18.88 -2.58 -5.23
CA ILE A 458 -18.72 -1.33 -4.50
C ILE A 458 -17.27 -0.82 -4.50
N ASP A 459 -16.35 -1.62 -5.03
CA ASP A 459 -14.95 -1.25 -5.22
C ASP A 459 -14.69 -0.94 -6.69
N PHE A 460 -13.90 0.10 -6.95
CA PHE A 460 -13.74 0.65 -8.29
C PHE A 460 -12.30 0.97 -8.67
N VAL A 461 -12.02 0.89 -9.97
CA VAL A 461 -10.89 1.54 -10.63
C VAL A 461 -11.45 2.38 -11.78
N TYR A 462 -11.47 3.68 -11.61
CA TYR A 462 -11.83 4.69 -12.60
C TYR A 462 -10.58 5.29 -13.24
N TYR A 463 -10.70 5.77 -14.48
CA TYR A 463 -9.60 6.45 -15.16
C TYR A 463 -10.05 7.55 -16.11
N ALA A 464 -9.16 8.49 -16.40
CA ALA A 464 -9.27 9.45 -17.50
C ALA A 464 -7.90 9.65 -18.17
N GLY A 465 -7.91 9.99 -19.46
CA GLY A 465 -6.71 10.28 -20.23
C GLY A 465 -6.32 9.20 -21.24
N ALA A 466 -5.11 9.33 -21.80
CA ALA A 466 -4.63 8.52 -22.92
C ALA A 466 -4.13 7.14 -22.47
N MET A 467 -5.05 6.32 -21.95
CA MET A 467 -4.85 4.92 -21.57
C MET A 467 -5.93 4.04 -22.20
N ARG A 468 -5.60 2.78 -22.44
CA ARG A 468 -6.56 1.75 -22.90
C ARG A 468 -6.67 0.64 -21.86
N VAL A 469 -7.89 0.28 -21.48
CA VAL A 469 -8.12 -0.90 -20.63
C VAL A 469 -7.77 -2.16 -21.43
N LYS A 470 -6.82 -2.95 -20.91
CA LYS A 470 -6.43 -4.26 -21.46
C LYS A 470 -7.20 -5.39 -20.82
N GLU A 471 -7.42 -5.26 -19.51
CA GLU A 471 -8.09 -6.24 -18.66
C GLU A 471 -8.52 -5.51 -17.38
N SER A 472 -9.69 -5.85 -16.85
CA SER A 472 -10.11 -5.46 -15.50
C SER A 472 -10.80 -6.66 -14.85
N VAL A 473 -10.47 -6.98 -13.60
CA VAL A 473 -10.99 -8.16 -12.90
C VAL A 473 -11.30 -7.83 -11.44
N ALA A 474 -12.41 -8.38 -10.93
CA ALA A 474 -12.61 -8.57 -9.50
C ALA A 474 -11.85 -9.84 -9.08
N TYR A 475 -10.87 -9.71 -8.20
CA TYR A 475 -9.90 -10.74 -7.87
C TYR A 475 -9.94 -11.11 -6.38
N MET A 476 -9.96 -12.41 -6.10
CA MET A 476 -9.61 -12.96 -4.81
C MET A 476 -8.85 -14.28 -4.97
N ILE A 477 -8.25 -14.78 -3.89
CA ILE A 477 -7.76 -16.17 -3.84
C ILE A 477 -8.91 -17.04 -3.35
N ASP A 478 -9.43 -17.88 -4.23
CA ASP A 478 -10.62 -18.72 -4.01
C ASP A 478 -10.34 -20.23 -4.02
N ASP A 479 -9.07 -20.64 -4.07
CA ASP A 479 -8.65 -22.04 -3.92
C ASP A 479 -7.65 -22.22 -2.75
N PRO A 480 -8.05 -22.91 -1.67
CA PRO A 480 -9.42 -23.35 -1.38
C PRO A 480 -10.37 -22.17 -1.16
N PRO A 481 -11.70 -22.36 -1.32
CA PRO A 481 -12.68 -21.32 -1.12
C PRO A 481 -12.57 -20.66 0.26
N PRO A 482 -12.75 -19.33 0.36
CA PRO A 482 -12.70 -18.65 1.64
C PRO A 482 -13.80 -19.17 2.56
N LYS A 483 -13.46 -19.37 3.83
CA LYS A 483 -14.44 -19.69 4.86
C LYS A 483 -15.15 -18.40 5.28
N PRO A 484 -16.48 -18.41 5.40
CA PRO A 484 -17.22 -17.24 5.87
C PRO A 484 -16.94 -16.97 7.36
N GLU A 485 -17.38 -15.82 7.83
CA GLU A 485 -17.38 -15.50 9.26
C GLU A 485 -18.18 -16.55 10.07
N PRO A 486 -17.75 -16.97 11.28
CA PRO A 486 -16.56 -16.57 12.06
C PRO A 486 -15.33 -17.47 11.86
N LYS A 487 -15.24 -18.19 10.72
CA LYS A 487 -14.18 -19.15 10.43
C LYS A 487 -13.11 -18.62 9.46
N GLN A 488 -13.15 -17.33 9.15
CA GLN A 488 -12.31 -16.65 8.17
C GLN A 488 -10.83 -16.59 8.53
N LYS A 489 -10.48 -16.68 9.83
CA LYS A 489 -9.16 -16.31 10.36
C LYS A 489 -7.97 -16.96 9.65
N ASP A 490 -8.16 -18.17 9.12
CA ASP A 490 -7.12 -18.94 8.42
C ASP A 490 -7.22 -18.88 6.88
N ASN A 491 -8.13 -18.07 6.32
CA ASN A 491 -8.28 -17.91 4.86
C ASN A 491 -7.00 -17.41 4.21
N PHE A 492 -6.74 -17.85 2.96
CA PHE A 492 -5.60 -17.36 2.19
C PHE A 492 -5.80 -15.92 1.72
N TRP A 493 -7.02 -15.60 1.30
CA TRP A 493 -7.43 -14.24 0.98
C TRP A 493 -7.45 -13.37 2.24
N PRO A 494 -6.78 -12.20 2.25
CA PRO A 494 -6.57 -11.41 3.47
C PRO A 494 -7.58 -10.27 3.66
N SER A 495 -8.77 -10.32 3.03
CA SER A 495 -9.80 -9.29 3.08
C SER A 495 -11.20 -9.91 2.99
N ASP A 496 -12.21 -9.15 3.36
CA ASP A 496 -13.64 -9.40 3.13
C ASP A 496 -14.18 -8.71 1.87
N HIS A 497 -13.32 -8.06 1.08
CA HIS A 497 -13.62 -7.58 -0.27
C HIS A 497 -12.81 -8.33 -1.33
N TYR A 498 -13.32 -8.44 -2.56
CA TYR A 498 -12.46 -8.69 -3.72
C TYR A 498 -11.63 -7.44 -4.01
N ALA A 499 -10.41 -7.62 -4.51
CA ALA A 499 -9.67 -6.52 -5.09
C ALA A 499 -10.14 -6.24 -6.52
N VAL A 500 -10.12 -5.00 -6.97
CA VAL A 500 -10.33 -4.67 -8.39
C VAL A 500 -8.97 -4.38 -9.02
N VAL A 501 -8.60 -5.12 -10.06
CA VAL A 501 -7.30 -5.00 -10.72
C VAL A 501 -7.51 -4.67 -12.19
N THR A 502 -7.00 -3.53 -12.63
CA THR A 502 -7.05 -3.11 -14.03
C THR A 502 -5.64 -2.97 -14.60
N THR A 503 -5.41 -3.61 -15.74
CA THR A 503 -4.21 -3.41 -16.56
C THR A 503 -4.50 -2.39 -17.64
N PHE A 504 -3.75 -1.30 -17.67
CA PHE A 504 -3.81 -0.28 -18.70
C PHE A 504 -2.61 -0.38 -19.64
N GLU A 505 -2.84 -0.15 -20.93
CA GLU A 505 -1.80 0.23 -21.87
C GLU A 505 -1.71 1.75 -21.94
N MET A 506 -0.51 2.29 -21.81
CA MET A 506 -0.24 3.72 -21.94
C MET A 506 -0.14 4.10 -23.42
N LEU A 507 -0.94 5.06 -23.87
CA LEU A 507 -0.93 5.54 -25.26
C LEU A 507 0.08 6.68 -25.45
N ASP A 508 0.37 7.02 -26.72
CA ASP A 508 1.51 7.90 -27.07
C ASP A 508 1.56 9.23 -26.32
N LYS A 509 0.42 9.93 -26.13
CA LYS A 509 0.38 11.18 -25.36
C LYS A 509 0.78 10.98 -23.89
N ALA A 510 0.30 9.91 -23.26
CA ALA A 510 0.66 9.57 -21.89
C ALA A 510 2.09 9.01 -21.76
N LEU A 511 2.72 8.62 -22.87
CA LEU A 511 4.14 8.24 -22.94
C LEU A 511 5.07 9.45 -23.18
N GLY A 512 4.54 10.68 -23.19
CA GLY A 512 5.28 11.90 -23.47
C GLY A 512 5.70 12.05 -24.93
N LYS A 513 5.05 11.32 -25.86
CA LYS A 513 5.28 11.46 -27.30
C LYS A 513 4.27 12.44 -27.87
N SER A 514 4.77 13.33 -28.74
CA SER A 514 4.00 14.33 -29.48
C SER A 514 3.11 13.73 -30.55
#